data_AF-A0A931WZW7-F1
#
_entry.id   AF-A0A931WZW7-F1
#
_cell.length_a   1.000
_cell.length_b   1.000
_cell.length_c   1.000
_cell.angle_alpha   90.00
_cell.angle_beta   90.00
_cell.angle_gamma   90.00
#
_symmetry.space_group_name_H-M   'P 1'
#
loop_
_entity.id
_entity.type
_entity.pdbx_description
1 polymer ?
#
loop_
_entity_poly.entity_id
_entity_poly.type
_entity_poly.pdbx_seq_one_letter_code
_entity_poly.pdbx_strand_id
1 'polypeptide(L)'
;MVTFRVGVTDANYLQHEFQPVFNEADLINVDRYNAYVKTIVSGEPVPPFSMDLTRDLTEEKQLANPRVAELIKELSRLKYGRDLAVVETEVAQRARL
;
A
#
# COMPACT_ATOMS: atom_id res chain seq x y z
N MET A 1 -6.07 -10.35 1.91
CA MET A 1 -5.37 -10.66 0.64
C MET A 1 -5.87 -9.75 -0.45
N VAL A 2 -4.97 -9.26 -1.28
CA VAL A 2 -5.27 -8.41 -2.44
C VAL A 2 -4.53 -8.99 -3.64
N THR A 3 -5.24 -9.18 -4.74
CA THR A 3 -4.69 -9.80 -5.95
C THR A 3 -4.99 -8.91 -7.15
N PHE A 4 -3.93 -8.56 -7.88
CA PHE A 4 -4.01 -7.86 -9.15
C PHE A 4 -4.07 -8.87 -10.30
N ARG A 5 -3.99 -8.39 -11.53
CA ARG A 5 -3.84 -9.28 -12.69
C ARG A 5 -2.63 -10.20 -12.50
N VAL A 6 -2.86 -11.50 -12.59
CA VAL A 6 -1.83 -12.54 -12.46
C VAL A 6 -1.78 -13.45 -13.69
N GLY A 7 -0.71 -14.22 -13.81
CA GLY A 7 -0.58 -15.25 -14.86
C GLY A 7 -1.44 -16.48 -14.57
N VAL A 8 -1.59 -17.36 -15.57
CA VAL A 8 -2.43 -18.57 -15.49
C VAL A 8 -2.05 -19.45 -14.31
N THR A 9 -0.76 -19.71 -14.10
CA THR A 9 -0.28 -20.59 -13.02
C THR A 9 -0.64 -20.05 -11.64
N ASP A 10 -0.47 -18.74 -11.41
CA ASP A 10 -0.81 -18.11 -10.14
C ASP A 10 -2.34 -18.03 -9.96
N ALA A 11 -3.07 -17.73 -11.03
CA ALA A 11 -4.53 -17.69 -11.02
C ALA A 11 -5.14 -19.04 -10.62
N ASN A 12 -4.58 -20.14 -11.14
CA ASN A 12 -5.04 -21.49 -10.83
C ASN A 12 -4.92 -21.80 -9.34
N TYR A 13 -3.85 -21.35 -8.69
CA TYR A 13 -3.66 -21.52 -7.24
C TYR A 13 -4.53 -20.56 -6.42
N LEU A 14 -4.54 -19.28 -6.80
CA LEU A 14 -5.23 -18.22 -6.04
C LEU A 14 -6.74 -18.32 -6.12
N GLN A 15 -7.33 -18.90 -7.18
CA GLN A 15 -8.79 -18.99 -7.32
C GLN A 15 -9.47 -19.61 -6.10
N HIS A 16 -8.84 -20.61 -5.45
CA HIS A 16 -9.39 -21.31 -4.29
C HIS A 16 -9.69 -20.38 -3.12
N GLU A 17 -8.95 -19.28 -3.01
CA GLU A 17 -9.19 -18.29 -1.99
C GLU A 17 -10.37 -17.37 -2.30
N PHE A 18 -10.65 -17.13 -3.57
CA PHE A 18 -11.68 -16.18 -4.03
C PHE A 18 -13.01 -16.85 -4.41
N GLN A 19 -13.04 -18.18 -4.46
CA GLN A 19 -14.26 -18.95 -4.63
C GLN A 19 -15.25 -18.69 -3.47
N PRO A 20 -16.56 -18.65 -3.77
CA PRO A 20 -17.19 -18.91 -5.07
C PRO A 20 -17.34 -17.64 -5.94
N VAL A 21 -16.88 -16.48 -5.49
CA VAL A 21 -17.20 -15.20 -6.13
C VAL A 21 -16.40 -14.98 -7.42
N PHE A 22 -15.11 -15.29 -7.39
CA PHE A 22 -14.23 -15.15 -8.55
C PHE A 22 -13.58 -16.50 -8.90
N ASN A 23 -13.35 -16.69 -10.19
CA ASN A 23 -12.69 -17.86 -10.75
C ASN A 23 -11.30 -17.51 -11.32
N GLU A 24 -10.60 -18.53 -11.82
CA GLU A 24 -9.30 -18.39 -12.45
C GLU A 24 -9.29 -17.39 -13.63
N ALA A 25 -10.30 -17.42 -14.49
CA ALA A 25 -10.40 -16.53 -15.64
C ALA A 25 -10.56 -15.06 -15.23
N ASP A 26 -11.28 -14.80 -14.13
CA ASP A 26 -11.43 -13.45 -13.58
C ASP A 26 -10.06 -12.91 -13.12
N LEU A 27 -9.27 -13.73 -12.43
CA LEU A 27 -7.93 -13.35 -11.93
C LEU A 27 -6.91 -13.10 -13.05
N ILE A 28 -7.05 -13.77 -14.19
CA ILE A 28 -6.21 -13.57 -15.39
C ILE A 28 -6.59 -12.27 -16.12
N ASN A 29 -7.87 -11.92 -16.08
CA ASN A 29 -8.45 -10.82 -16.85
C ASN A 29 -8.79 -9.58 -16.01
N VAL A 30 -8.20 -9.43 -14.82
CA VAL A 30 -8.36 -8.22 -14.01
C VAL A 30 -7.93 -6.99 -14.81
N ASP A 31 -8.84 -6.02 -14.91
CA ASP A 31 -8.61 -4.77 -15.59
C ASP A 31 -7.49 -3.94 -14.96
N ARG A 32 -6.89 -3.05 -15.75
CA ARG A 32 -5.91 -2.09 -15.24
C ARG A 32 -6.54 -1.27 -14.11
N TYR A 33 -5.76 -1.04 -13.05
CA TYR A 33 -6.19 -0.31 -11.85
C TYR A 33 -7.33 -0.96 -11.07
N ASN A 34 -7.64 -2.23 -11.32
CA ASN A 34 -8.56 -3.00 -10.50
C ASN A 34 -7.80 -4.09 -9.74
N ALA A 35 -8.35 -4.50 -8.61
CA ALA A 35 -7.86 -5.61 -7.81
C ALA A 35 -9.02 -6.37 -7.16
N TYR A 36 -8.85 -7.67 -6.92
CA TYR A 36 -9.76 -8.46 -6.11
C TYR A 36 -9.25 -8.57 -4.68
N VAL A 37 -10.15 -8.35 -3.73
CA VAL A 37 -9.83 -8.24 -2.32
C VAL A 37 -10.64 -9.24 -1.53
N LYS A 38 -9.94 -10.03 -0.70
CA LYS A 38 -10.53 -10.85 0.36
C LYS A 38 -9.99 -10.36 1.67
N THR A 39 -10.85 -9.83 2.53
CA THR A 39 -10.43 -9.21 3.80
C THR A 39 -11.40 -9.53 4.93
N ILE A 40 -11.02 -9.14 6.12
CA ILE A 40 -11.85 -9.21 7.33
C ILE A 40 -12.23 -7.77 7.68
N VAL A 41 -13.51 -7.52 7.90
CA VAL A 41 -14.04 -6.23 8.34
C VAL A 41 -14.73 -6.46 9.68
N SER A 42 -14.36 -5.67 10.70
CA SER A 42 -14.93 -5.78 12.06
C SER A 42 -14.81 -7.18 12.68
N GLY A 43 -13.75 -7.92 12.33
CA GLY A 43 -13.53 -9.28 12.82
C GLY A 43 -14.26 -10.38 12.02
N GLU A 44 -15.08 -10.02 11.04
CA GLU A 44 -15.79 -10.98 10.20
C GLU A 44 -15.23 -11.03 8.77
N PRO A 45 -15.03 -12.23 8.20
CA PRO A 45 -14.61 -12.37 6.81
C PRO A 45 -15.75 -11.93 5.90
N VAL A 46 -15.46 -11.00 5.00
CA VAL A 46 -16.43 -10.54 3.99
C VAL A 46 -16.25 -11.32 2.68
N PRO A 47 -17.32 -11.50 1.89
CA PRO A 47 -17.20 -12.06 0.54
C PRO A 47 -16.19 -11.26 -0.27
N PRO A 48 -15.37 -11.92 -1.10
CA PRO A 48 -14.44 -11.20 -1.96
C PRO A 48 -15.13 -10.18 -2.85
N PHE A 49 -14.48 -9.05 -3.10
CA PHE A 49 -15.02 -7.96 -3.93
C PHE A 49 -13.93 -7.30 -4.78
N SER A 50 -14.35 -6.57 -5.83
CA SER A 50 -13.46 -5.78 -6.67
C SER A 50 -13.24 -4.38 -6.08
N MET A 51 -12.00 -3.90 -6.18
CA MET A 51 -11.59 -2.58 -5.73
C MET A 51 -11.00 -1.80 -6.92
N ASP A 52 -11.56 -0.62 -7.18
CA ASP A 52 -11.03 0.35 -8.13
C ASP A 52 -9.93 1.20 -7.47
N LEU A 53 -8.77 1.26 -8.12
CA LEU A 53 -7.57 1.99 -7.71
C LEU A 53 -7.23 3.13 -8.67
N THR A 54 -8.16 3.52 -9.54
CA THR A 54 -8.04 4.74 -10.31
C THR A 54 -7.93 5.94 -9.38
N ARG A 55 -7.07 6.88 -9.75
CA ARG A 55 -6.79 8.08 -8.96
C ARG A 55 -6.79 9.28 -9.88
N ASP A 56 -7.55 10.31 -9.50
CA ASP A 56 -7.44 11.61 -10.14
C ASP A 56 -6.26 12.37 -9.52
N LEU A 57 -5.09 12.19 -10.11
CA LEU A 57 -3.88 12.90 -9.71
C LEU A 57 -3.98 14.42 -9.89
N THR A 58 -4.90 14.90 -10.71
CA THR A 58 -5.11 16.34 -10.92
C THR A 58 -5.85 16.93 -9.74
N GLU A 59 -6.98 16.32 -9.36
CA GLU A 59 -7.76 16.71 -8.19
C GLU A 59 -6.94 16.58 -6.90
N GLU A 60 -6.21 15.46 -6.73
CA GLU A 60 -5.32 15.26 -5.57
C GLU A 60 -4.26 16.36 -5.46
N LYS A 61 -3.68 16.80 -6.59
CA LYS A 61 -2.70 17.90 -6.60
C LYS A 61 -3.33 19.25 -6.29
N GLN A 62 -4.60 19.48 -6.66
CA GLN A 62 -5.31 20.71 -6.31
C GLN A 62 -5.56 20.80 -4.80
N LEU A 63 -5.79 19.66 -4.14
CA LEU A 63 -5.94 19.58 -2.68
C LEU A 63 -4.60 19.71 -1.93
N ALA A 64 -3.47 19.58 -2.62
CA ALA A 64 -2.16 19.69 -2.01
C ALA A 64 -1.87 21.14 -1.58
N ASN A 65 -1.39 21.32 -0.35
CA ASN A 65 -0.91 22.59 0.14
C ASN A 65 0.60 22.52 0.40
N PRO A 66 1.44 23.00 -0.55
CA PRO A 66 2.89 22.93 -0.43
C PRO A 66 3.42 23.61 0.83
N ARG A 67 2.80 24.72 1.27
CA ARG A 67 3.22 25.45 2.46
C ARG A 67 2.98 24.64 3.74
N VAL A 68 1.81 24.00 3.83
CA VAL A 68 1.51 23.11 4.97
C VAL A 68 2.45 21.90 4.98
N ALA A 69 2.77 21.34 3.81
CA ALA A 69 3.72 20.24 3.71
C ALA A 69 5.12 20.61 4.24
N GLU A 70 5.64 21.80 3.89
CA GLU A 70 6.93 22.27 4.42
C GLU A 70 6.88 22.50 5.94
N LEU A 71 5.82 23.11 6.45
CA LEU A 71 5.64 23.29 7.90
C LEU A 71 5.61 21.96 8.66
N ILE A 72 4.93 20.94 8.12
CA ILE A 72 4.89 19.59 8.72
C ILE A 72 6.30 18.98 8.75
N LYS A 73 7.09 19.13 7.68
CA LYS A 73 8.48 18.63 7.64
C LYS A 73 9.35 19.32 8.68
N GLU A 74 9.26 20.64 8.79
CA GLU A 74 10.02 21.41 9.78
C GLU A 74 9.66 21.05 11.21
N LEU A 75 8.37 20.92 11.51
CA LEU A 75 7.89 20.53 12.84
C LEU A 75 8.34 19.11 13.19
N SER A 76 8.29 18.18 12.23
CA SER A 76 8.82 16.82 12.40
C SER A 76 10.32 16.84 12.70
N ARG A 77 11.11 17.65 11.97
CA ARG A 77 12.54 17.81 12.20
C ARG A 77 12.85 18.39 13.58
N LEU A 78 12.09 19.37 14.05
CA LEU A 78 12.29 19.97 15.37
C LEU A 78 11.90 19.01 16.51
N LYS A 79 10.81 18.24 16.32
CA LYS A 79 10.27 17.35 17.36
C LYS A 79 11.02 16.02 17.45
N TYR A 80 11.42 15.46 16.31
CA TYR A 80 11.98 14.11 16.22
C TYR A 80 13.40 14.07 15.65
N GLY A 81 13.86 15.16 15.02
CA GLY A 81 15.22 15.23 14.49
C GLY A 81 16.27 15.27 15.60
N ARG A 82 17.42 14.65 15.32
CA ARG A 82 18.62 14.73 16.15
C ARG A 82 19.76 15.27 15.30
N ASP A 83 20.73 15.89 15.96
CA ASP A 83 21.92 16.40 15.29
C ASP A 83 22.67 15.27 14.57
N LEU A 84 23.07 15.54 13.32
CA LEU A 84 23.74 14.57 12.47
C LEU A 84 25.03 14.02 13.12
N ALA A 85 25.84 14.88 13.73
CA ALA A 85 27.12 14.49 14.31
C ALA A 85 26.93 13.53 15.49
N VAL A 86 25.85 13.72 16.27
CA VAL A 86 25.49 12.83 17.39
C VAL A 86 25.05 11.47 16.86
N VAL A 87 24.22 11.44 15.81
CA VAL A 87 23.76 10.19 15.19
C VAL A 87 24.92 9.43 14.55
N GLU A 88 25.81 10.11 13.82
CA GLU A 88 26.99 9.49 13.18
C GLU A 88 27.94 8.86 14.22
N THR A 89 28.18 9.57 15.33
CA THR A 89 29.00 9.03 16.43
C THR A 89 28.36 7.79 17.05
N GLU A 90 27.05 7.83 17.31
CA GLU A 90 26.29 6.71 17.87
C GLU A 90 26.29 5.48 16.94
N VAL A 91 26.12 5.70 15.64
CA VAL A 91 26.20 4.64 14.61
C VAL A 91 27.60 4.03 14.54
N ALA A 92 28.65 4.85 14.50
CA ALA A 92 30.04 4.38 14.43
C ALA A 92 30.46 3.58 15.68
N GLN A 93 29.97 3.96 16.86
CA GLN A 93 30.20 3.21 18.10
C GLN A 93 29.49 1.84 18.08
N ARG A 94 28.23 1.79 17.63
CA ARG A 94 27.46 0.53 17.55
C ARG A 94 27.97 -0.42 16.48
N ALA A 95 28.50 0.09 15.37
CA ALA A 95 29.02 -0.74 14.27
C ALA A 95 30.36 -1.44 14.58
N ARG A 96 31.00 -1.11 15.70
CA ARG A 96 32.25 -1.74 16.18
C ARG A 96 32.04 -2.82 17.25
N LEU A 97 30.78 -3.10 17.61
CA LEU A 97 30.36 -4.27 18.38
C LEU A 97 29.95 -5.40 17.43
#